data_AF-A0A0N0U7V8-F1
#
_entry.id   AF-A0A0N0U7V8-F1
#
_cell.length_a   1.000
_cell.length_b   1.000
_cell.length_c   1.000
_cell.angle_alpha   90.00
_cell.angle_beta   90.00
_cell.angle_gamma   90.00
#
_symmetry.space_group_name_H-M   'P 1'
#
loop_
_entity.id
_entity.type
_entity.pdbx_description
1 polymer ?
#
loop_
_entity_poly.entity_id
_entity_poly.type
_entity_poly.pdbx_seq_one_letter_code
_entity_poly.pdbx_strand_id
1 'polypeptide(L)'
;MELPKDAVLVDTRPRPAYEAGHLPGARHLDLSAPRFRLREESELRALEEALTELFRSLGLRSPVVLYDEGLTSRLCRTAFFLGLGGLEVRLWTEGWEELATEGETPKPEPSDTLAHLQRDWLLTADEAARHPLLLDVRSPEEHKGLVHPPCCPRGGRIPGSRNAPLELFFEPEGLLARLGLEPGQEVGVYCHSGARSAVAFFVLRSLGVRARNYLGSMHEWLQEGLPTEP
;
A
#
# COMPACT_ATOMS: atom_id res chain seq x y z
N MET A 1 8.65 10.76 -17.18
CA MET A 1 8.61 9.28 -17.28
C MET A 1 8.05 8.89 -18.65
N GLU A 2 8.59 7.86 -19.31
CA GLU A 2 7.98 7.34 -20.55
C GLU A 2 6.83 6.40 -20.19
N LEU A 3 5.62 6.73 -20.65
CA LEU A 3 4.43 5.92 -20.37
C LEU A 3 4.50 4.60 -21.15
N PRO A 4 4.24 3.44 -20.52
CA PRO A 4 4.11 2.19 -21.25
C PRO A 4 3.00 2.29 -22.30
N LYS A 5 3.18 1.60 -23.42
CA LYS A 5 2.14 1.49 -24.43
C LYS A 5 0.86 0.89 -23.82
N ASP A 6 -0.29 1.45 -24.17
CA ASP A 6 -1.62 1.00 -23.74
C ASP A 6 -1.87 1.05 -22.22
N ALA A 7 -1.04 1.81 -21.48
CA ALA A 7 -1.16 1.95 -20.03
C ALA A 7 -2.51 2.52 -19.61
N VAL A 8 -3.13 1.91 -18.60
CA VAL A 8 -4.31 2.47 -17.93
C VAL A 8 -3.83 3.46 -16.87
N LEU A 9 -4.33 4.69 -16.93
CA LEU A 9 -3.98 5.74 -15.98
C LEU A 9 -4.97 5.78 -14.81
N VAL A 10 -4.44 5.90 -13.60
CA VAL A 10 -5.22 6.04 -12.37
C VAL A 10 -4.74 7.25 -11.59
N ASP A 11 -5.65 8.20 -11.38
CA ASP A 11 -5.44 9.36 -10.52
C ASP A 11 -5.85 9.01 -9.09
N THR A 12 -4.91 9.12 -8.15
CA THR A 12 -5.18 8.84 -6.73
C THR A 12 -5.42 10.11 -5.90
N ARG A 13 -5.45 11.29 -6.52
CA ARG A 13 -5.73 12.56 -5.85
C ARG A 13 -7.19 12.62 -5.39
N PRO A 14 -7.52 13.48 -4.42
CA PRO A 14 -8.90 13.70 -4.02
C PRO A 14 -9.80 14.11 -5.20
N ARG A 15 -11.06 13.68 -5.15
CA ARG A 15 -12.06 13.96 -6.19
C ARG A 15 -12.10 15.41 -6.69
N PRO A 16 -12.07 16.45 -5.83
CA PRO A 16 -12.04 17.84 -6.31
C PRO A 16 -10.82 18.18 -7.18
N ALA A 17 -9.65 17.59 -6.90
CA ALA A 17 -8.43 17.81 -7.70
C ALA A 17 -8.51 17.07 -9.04
N TYR A 18 -9.09 15.86 -9.04
CA TYR A 18 -9.37 15.11 -10.26
C TYR A 18 -10.34 15.85 -11.18
N GLU A 19 -11.47 16.34 -10.64
CA GLU A 19 -12.50 17.08 -11.38
C GLU A 19 -12.01 18.44 -11.88
N ALA A 20 -11.01 19.04 -11.23
CA ALA A 20 -10.39 20.29 -11.67
C ALA A 20 -9.47 20.10 -12.91
N GLY A 21 -9.04 18.87 -13.19
CA GLY A 21 -8.13 18.56 -14.29
C GLY A 21 -7.32 17.30 -14.01
N HIS A 22 -7.42 16.31 -14.89
CA HIS A 22 -6.72 15.03 -14.82
C HIS A 22 -6.15 14.62 -16.18
N LEU A 23 -5.30 13.59 -16.21
CA LEU A 23 -4.75 13.10 -17.48
C LEU A 23 -5.89 12.52 -18.35
N PRO A 24 -5.83 12.70 -19.68
CA PRO A 24 -6.82 12.14 -20.59
C PRO A 24 -7.04 10.63 -20.38
N GLY A 25 -8.31 10.25 -20.15
CA GLY A 25 -8.71 8.86 -19.91
C GLY A 25 -8.33 8.28 -18.54
N ALA A 26 -7.80 9.08 -17.61
CA ALA A 26 -7.47 8.62 -16.26
C ALA A 26 -8.73 8.29 -15.43
N ARG A 27 -8.69 7.18 -14.69
CA ARG A 27 -9.75 6.82 -13.72
C ARG A 27 -9.41 7.43 -12.37
N HIS A 28 -10.41 7.95 -11.66
CA HIS A 28 -10.23 8.37 -10.27
C HIS A 28 -10.36 7.18 -9.30
N LEU A 29 -9.33 6.93 -8.50
CA LEU A 29 -9.35 5.91 -7.47
C LEU A 29 -8.45 6.30 -6.28
N ASP A 30 -9.06 6.82 -5.22
CA ASP A 30 -8.44 6.96 -3.90
C ASP A 30 -9.01 5.88 -2.98
N LEU A 31 -8.37 4.71 -2.95
CA LEU A 31 -8.75 3.66 -2.00
C LEU A 31 -8.45 4.16 -0.59
N SER A 32 -9.46 4.12 0.28
CA SER A 32 -9.27 4.33 1.71
C SER A 32 -8.39 3.22 2.31
N ALA A 33 -8.16 3.24 3.62
CA ALA A 33 -7.49 2.14 4.33
C ALA A 33 -8.53 1.24 5.01
N PRO A 34 -9.15 0.29 4.28
CA PRO A 34 -10.03 -0.69 4.88
C PRO A 34 -9.28 -1.48 5.95
N ARG A 35 -9.95 -1.70 7.07
CA ARG A 35 -9.43 -2.51 8.17
C ARG A 35 -9.76 -3.95 7.85
N PHE A 36 -8.78 -4.70 7.38
CA PHE A 36 -8.95 -6.10 7.06
C PHE A 36 -8.66 -7.00 8.26
N ARG A 37 -9.38 -8.12 8.29
CA ARG A 37 -8.99 -9.35 8.96
C ARG A 37 -8.69 -10.37 7.86
N LEU A 38 -7.45 -10.84 7.75
CA LEU A 38 -6.98 -11.74 6.69
C LEU A 38 -6.32 -12.97 7.30
N ARG A 39 -7.08 -13.75 8.08
CA ARG A 39 -6.61 -14.94 8.77
C ARG A 39 -7.10 -16.22 8.12
N GLU A 40 -8.33 -16.22 7.64
CA GLU A 40 -8.98 -17.37 7.01
C GLU A 40 -8.88 -17.29 5.49
N GLU A 41 -8.84 -18.45 4.84
CA GLU A 41 -8.78 -18.57 3.38
C GLU A 41 -10.01 -17.91 2.71
N SER A 42 -11.18 -17.96 3.36
CA SER A 42 -12.40 -17.28 2.91
C SER A 42 -12.26 -15.76 2.88
N GLU A 43 -11.52 -15.16 3.83
CA GLU A 43 -11.28 -13.72 3.89
C GLU A 43 -10.32 -13.26 2.78
N LEU A 44 -9.30 -14.09 2.48
CA LEU A 44 -8.40 -13.87 1.34
C LEU A 44 -9.16 -13.95 0.01
N ARG A 45 -10.02 -14.96 -0.15
CA ARG A 45 -10.87 -15.08 -1.35
C ARG A 45 -11.83 -13.91 -1.51
N ALA A 46 -12.45 -13.45 -0.42
CA ALA A 46 -13.33 -12.28 -0.47
C ALA A 46 -12.57 -11.01 -0.92
N LEU A 47 -11.31 -10.84 -0.49
CA LEU A 47 -10.45 -9.76 -0.98
C LEU A 47 -10.14 -9.91 -2.47
N GLU A 48 -9.81 -11.12 -2.94
CA GLU A 48 -9.55 -11.41 -4.34
C GLU A 48 -10.77 -11.14 -5.24
N GLU A 49 -11.96 -11.53 -4.79
CA GLU A 49 -13.24 -11.25 -5.47
C GLU A 49 -13.53 -9.74 -5.52
N ALA A 50 -13.31 -9.02 -4.41
CA ALA A 50 -13.50 -7.57 -4.37
C ALA A 50 -12.52 -6.82 -5.30
N LEU A 51 -11.27 -7.26 -5.38
CA LEU A 51 -10.29 -6.71 -6.32
C LEU A 51 -10.66 -7.02 -7.77
N THR A 52 -11.19 -8.22 -8.04
CA THR A 52 -11.71 -8.57 -9.37
C THR A 52 -12.83 -7.62 -9.79
N GLU A 53 -13.82 -7.39 -8.93
CA GLU A 53 -14.92 -6.47 -9.23
C GLU A 53 -14.43 -5.03 -9.44
N LEU A 54 -13.47 -4.58 -8.64
CA LEU A 54 -12.82 -3.28 -8.82
C LEU A 54 -12.12 -3.16 -10.18
N PHE A 55 -11.36 -4.19 -10.58
CA PHE A 55 -10.64 -4.18 -11.85
C PHE A 55 -11.59 -4.13 -13.03
N ARG A 56 -12.65 -4.94 -12.99
CA ARG A 56 -13.69 -4.96 -14.03
C ARG A 56 -14.41 -3.63 -14.13
N SER A 57 -14.95 -3.13 -13.02
CA SER A 57 -15.74 -1.89 -13.02
C SER A 57 -14.98 -0.65 -13.49
N LEU A 58 -13.66 -0.60 -13.28
CA LEU A 58 -12.80 0.51 -13.73
C LEU A 58 -12.12 0.24 -15.09
N GLY A 59 -12.35 -0.93 -15.69
CA GLY A 59 -11.72 -1.33 -16.95
C GLY A 59 -10.20 -1.44 -16.84
N LEU A 60 -9.69 -1.88 -15.69
CA LEU A 60 -8.25 -2.00 -15.42
C LEU A 60 -7.67 -3.25 -16.07
N ARG A 61 -6.46 -3.10 -16.60
CA ARG A 61 -5.61 -4.15 -17.16
C ARG A 61 -4.16 -3.68 -17.12
N SER A 62 -3.23 -4.61 -17.03
CA SER A 62 -1.80 -4.31 -17.06
C SER A 62 -1.38 -3.73 -18.43
N PRO A 63 -0.42 -2.78 -18.47
CA PRO A 63 0.18 -2.10 -17.33
C PRO A 63 -0.70 -0.94 -16.80
N VAL A 64 -0.67 -0.69 -15.49
CA VAL A 64 -1.32 0.44 -14.83
C VAL A 64 -0.29 1.44 -14.34
N VAL A 65 -0.51 2.72 -14.63
CA VAL A 65 0.29 3.82 -14.08
C VAL A 65 -0.60 4.62 -13.14
N LEU A 66 -0.23 4.66 -11.87
CA LEU A 66 -0.89 5.46 -10.85
C LEU A 66 -0.09 6.75 -10.64
N TYR A 67 -0.77 7.88 -10.54
CA TYR A 67 -0.12 9.17 -10.33
C TYR A 67 -0.76 9.99 -9.20
N ASP A 68 0.07 10.82 -8.59
CA ASP A 68 -0.29 11.75 -7.52
C ASP A 68 0.80 12.83 -7.39
N GLU A 69 0.52 13.87 -6.61
CA GLU A 69 1.46 14.92 -6.23
C GLU A 69 2.41 14.38 -5.15
N GLY A 70 3.56 13.86 -5.57
CA GLY A 70 4.55 13.22 -4.71
C GLY A 70 4.21 11.77 -4.32
N LEU A 71 5.06 11.17 -3.49
CA LEU A 71 4.92 9.79 -3.02
C LEU A 71 3.90 9.69 -1.86
N THR A 72 2.62 9.87 -2.16
CA THR A 72 1.59 9.94 -1.11
C THR A 72 1.22 8.56 -0.54
N SER A 73 0.69 8.55 0.69
CA SER A 73 0.14 7.31 1.29
C SER A 73 -1.05 6.74 0.51
N ARG A 74 -1.87 7.60 -0.11
CA ARG A 74 -3.00 7.17 -0.95
C ARG A 74 -2.52 6.56 -2.26
N LEU A 75 -1.54 7.18 -2.93
CA LEU A 75 -0.90 6.63 -4.13
C LEU A 75 -0.37 5.23 -3.87
N CYS A 76 0.48 5.09 -2.85
CA CYS A 76 1.09 3.81 -2.51
C CYS A 76 0.04 2.78 -2.08
N ARG A 77 -0.97 3.17 -1.30
CA ARG A 77 -2.00 2.23 -0.86
C ARG A 77 -2.85 1.73 -2.03
N THR A 78 -3.31 2.63 -2.89
CA THR A 78 -4.07 2.24 -4.09
C THR A 78 -3.23 1.34 -5.00
N ALA A 79 -1.98 1.73 -5.28
CA ALA A 79 -1.07 0.93 -6.08
C ALA A 79 -0.77 -0.44 -5.45
N PHE A 80 -0.67 -0.50 -4.12
CA PHE A 80 -0.46 -1.75 -3.40
C PHE A 80 -1.63 -2.72 -3.63
N PHE A 81 -2.89 -2.26 -3.58
CA PHE A 81 -4.03 -3.15 -3.83
C PHE A 81 -4.12 -3.61 -5.29
N LEU A 82 -3.85 -2.72 -6.25
CA LEU A 82 -3.82 -3.10 -7.67
C LEU A 82 -2.71 -4.13 -7.95
N GLY A 83 -1.51 -3.89 -7.42
CA GLY A 83 -0.39 -4.82 -7.53
C GLY A 83 -0.61 -6.13 -6.79
N LEU A 84 -1.20 -6.07 -5.58
CA LEU A 84 -1.59 -7.24 -4.80
C LEU A 84 -2.58 -8.11 -5.58
N GLY A 85 -3.50 -7.52 -6.34
CA GLY A 85 -4.42 -8.26 -7.20
C GLY A 85 -3.80 -8.77 -8.50
N GLY A 86 -2.50 -8.58 -8.73
CA GLY A 86 -1.80 -9.13 -9.89
C GLY A 86 -1.54 -8.17 -11.04
N LEU A 87 -1.95 -6.90 -10.93
CA LEU A 87 -1.67 -5.92 -11.98
C LEU A 87 -0.21 -5.45 -11.95
N GLU A 88 0.35 -5.20 -13.12
CA GLU A 88 1.66 -4.54 -13.24
C GLU A 88 1.47 -3.04 -12.99
N VAL A 89 1.94 -2.56 -11.84
CA VAL A 89 1.77 -1.17 -11.41
C VAL A 89 3.06 -0.37 -11.48
N ARG A 90 2.96 0.91 -11.86
CA ARG A 90 4.03 1.90 -11.76
C ARG A 90 3.52 3.16 -11.06
N LEU A 91 4.38 3.81 -10.29
CA LEU A 91 4.08 5.06 -9.60
C LEU A 91 4.66 6.23 -10.39
N TRP A 92 3.87 7.29 -10.59
CA TRP A 92 4.30 8.53 -11.22
C TRP A 92 4.03 9.70 -10.27
N THR A 93 5.09 10.19 -9.63
CA THR A 93 4.97 11.15 -8.52
C THR A 93 5.15 12.61 -8.92
N GLU A 94 5.66 12.88 -10.12
CA GLU A 94 5.94 14.23 -10.62
C GLU A 94 6.09 14.26 -12.15
N GLY A 95 5.84 15.40 -12.79
CA GLY A 95 6.01 15.61 -14.23
C GLY A 95 4.80 15.20 -15.08
N TRP A 96 3.67 14.93 -14.45
CA TRP A 96 2.37 14.67 -15.09
C TRP A 96 1.45 15.90 -15.10
N GLU A 97 1.79 16.93 -14.32
CA GLU A 97 0.91 18.05 -13.95
C GLU A 97 0.49 18.87 -15.17
N GLU A 98 1.41 19.15 -16.10
CA GLU A 98 1.13 19.89 -17.34
C GLU A 98 0.20 19.14 -18.30
N LEU A 99 0.05 17.82 -18.12
CA LEU A 99 -0.80 16.95 -18.94
C LEU A 99 -2.21 16.79 -18.32
N ALA A 100 -2.44 17.27 -17.10
CA ALA A 100 -3.68 17.10 -16.36
C ALA A 100 -4.74 18.13 -16.77
N THR A 101 -5.17 18.09 -18.04
CA THR A 101 -6.04 19.12 -18.64
C THR A 101 -7.48 18.69 -18.86
N GLU A 102 -7.78 17.38 -18.77
CA GLU A 102 -9.10 16.83 -19.05
C GLU A 102 -10.01 17.03 -17.82
N GLY A 103 -11.25 17.50 -18.01
CA GLY A 103 -12.25 17.66 -16.94
C GLY A 103 -13.41 16.66 -17.00
N GLU A 104 -13.51 15.88 -18.09
CA GLU A 104 -14.55 14.87 -18.26
C GLU A 104 -14.14 13.52 -17.67
N THR A 105 -14.92 13.01 -16.71
CA THR A 105 -14.68 11.68 -16.14
C THR A 105 -14.99 10.60 -17.18
N PRO A 106 -14.01 9.72 -17.53
CA PRO A 106 -14.23 8.66 -18.49
C PRO A 106 -15.22 7.63 -17.93
N LYS A 107 -16.00 7.02 -18.83
CA LYS A 107 -16.83 5.86 -18.56
C LYS A 107 -16.18 4.65 -19.21
N PRO A 108 -15.26 3.96 -18.51
CA PRO A 108 -14.56 2.82 -19.10
C PRO A 108 -15.55 1.67 -19.34
N GLU A 109 -15.37 0.97 -20.47
CA GLU A 109 -15.99 -0.33 -20.63
C GLU A 109 -15.41 -1.31 -19.60
N PRO A 110 -16.24 -2.17 -18.99
CA PRO A 110 -15.75 -3.15 -18.04
C PRO A 110 -14.69 -4.07 -18.66
N SER A 111 -13.63 -4.35 -17.91
CA SER A 111 -12.64 -5.37 -18.33
C SER A 111 -13.09 -6.78 -17.95
N ASP A 112 -12.41 -7.79 -18.48
CA ASP A 112 -12.55 -9.20 -18.10
C ASP A 112 -11.50 -9.64 -17.06
N THR A 113 -10.58 -8.73 -16.69
CA THR A 113 -9.46 -8.97 -15.77
C THR A 113 -9.92 -9.59 -14.45
N LEU A 114 -9.28 -10.71 -14.09
CA LEU A 114 -9.43 -11.37 -12.81
C LEU A 114 -8.25 -11.02 -11.91
N ALA A 115 -8.52 -10.75 -10.63
CA ALA A 115 -7.46 -10.58 -9.66
C ALA A 115 -6.89 -11.94 -9.23
N HIS A 116 -5.58 -11.97 -9.03
CA HIS A 116 -4.86 -13.09 -8.44
C HIS A 116 -3.95 -12.55 -7.34
N LEU A 117 -4.18 -12.96 -6.08
CA LEU A 117 -3.44 -12.40 -4.96
C LEU A 117 -1.94 -12.76 -5.03
N GLN A 118 -1.10 -11.73 -5.16
CA GLN A 118 0.36 -11.83 -5.02
C GLN A 118 0.73 -12.01 -3.54
N ARG A 119 0.69 -13.27 -3.07
CA ARG A 119 0.94 -13.64 -1.67
C ARG A 119 2.33 -13.23 -1.17
N ASP A 120 3.30 -13.08 -2.07
CA ASP A 120 4.64 -12.57 -1.78
C ASP A 120 4.68 -11.05 -1.48
N TRP A 121 3.60 -10.31 -1.71
CA TRP A 121 3.48 -8.90 -1.32
C TRP A 121 2.86 -8.71 0.07
N LEU A 122 2.16 -9.72 0.57
CA LEU A 122 1.31 -9.63 1.75
C LEU A 122 1.87 -10.46 2.91
N LEU A 123 1.70 -9.96 4.13
CA LEU A 123 1.77 -10.76 5.37
C LEU A 123 0.38 -10.81 5.98
N THR A 124 -0.03 -12.00 6.42
CA THR A 124 -1.12 -12.21 7.39
C THR A 124 -0.60 -12.03 8.81
N ALA A 125 -1.50 -11.95 9.81
CA ALA A 125 -1.09 -11.92 11.22
C ALA A 125 -0.18 -13.10 11.59
N ASP A 126 -0.52 -14.29 11.09
CA ASP A 126 0.24 -15.52 11.29
C ASP A 126 1.65 -15.45 10.69
N GLU A 127 1.78 -14.96 9.46
CA GLU A 127 3.09 -14.80 8.83
C GLU A 127 3.91 -13.69 9.49
N ALA A 128 3.27 -12.58 9.87
CA ALA A 128 3.90 -11.47 10.58
C ALA A 128 4.46 -11.94 11.94
N ALA A 129 3.70 -12.74 12.69
CA ALA A 129 4.13 -13.27 13.99
C ALA A 129 5.38 -14.15 13.91
N ARG A 130 5.67 -14.73 12.73
CA ARG A 130 6.82 -15.61 12.48
C ARG A 130 7.92 -14.91 11.68
N HIS A 131 7.71 -13.66 11.29
CA HIS A 131 8.62 -12.95 10.40
C HIS A 131 9.91 -12.57 11.16
N PRO A 132 11.11 -12.83 10.60
CA PRO A 132 12.37 -12.61 11.31
C PRO A 132 12.70 -11.13 11.53
N LEU A 133 12.13 -10.24 10.70
CA LEU A 133 12.37 -8.80 10.77
C LEU A 133 11.13 -8.01 10.39
N LEU A 134 10.45 -7.42 11.39
CA LEU A 134 9.33 -6.50 11.17
C LEU A 134 9.77 -5.06 11.45
N LEU A 135 9.45 -4.16 10.53
CA LEU A 135 9.57 -2.73 10.71
C LEU A 135 8.21 -2.12 11.05
N ASP A 136 8.15 -1.51 12.22
CA ASP A 136 7.04 -0.67 12.66
C ASP A 136 7.25 0.75 12.13
N VAL A 137 6.46 1.14 11.12
CA VAL A 137 6.60 2.46 10.49
C VAL A 137 5.79 3.56 11.16
N ARG A 138 5.32 3.30 12.39
CA ARG A 138 4.65 4.30 13.21
C ARG A 138 5.63 5.23 13.91
N SER A 139 5.10 6.26 14.58
CA SER A 139 5.93 7.16 15.37
C SER A 139 6.62 6.40 16.53
N PRO A 140 7.74 6.93 17.06
CA PRO A 140 8.38 6.37 18.24
C PRO A 140 7.44 6.24 19.45
N GLU A 141 6.50 7.18 19.64
CA GLU A 141 5.52 7.16 20.73
C GLU A 141 4.52 6.01 20.56
N GLU A 142 4.02 5.78 19.33
CA GLU A 142 3.15 4.65 19.01
C GLU A 142 3.87 3.31 19.20
N HIS A 143 5.14 3.23 18.78
CA HIS A 143 5.96 2.02 18.89
C HIS A 143 6.34 1.67 20.33
N LYS A 144 6.56 2.68 21.17
CA LYS A 144 6.78 2.56 22.63
C LYS A 144 5.47 2.42 23.43
N GLY A 145 4.34 2.30 22.73
CA GLY A 145 3.03 2.11 23.35
C GLY A 145 2.56 3.27 24.23
N LEU A 146 3.18 4.45 24.10
CA LEU A 146 2.85 5.65 24.88
C LEU A 146 1.51 6.26 24.47
N VAL A 147 1.13 6.05 23.20
CA VAL A 147 -0.13 6.50 22.62
C VAL A 147 -0.77 5.39 21.80
N HIS A 148 -2.09 5.46 21.64
CA HIS A 148 -2.84 4.59 20.74
C HIS A 148 -4.08 5.30 20.21
N PRO A 149 -4.56 4.94 19.00
CA PRO A 149 -5.81 5.47 18.48
C PRO A 149 -7.01 4.90 19.25
N PRO A 150 -8.13 5.64 19.33
CA PRO A 150 -9.29 5.27 20.15
C PRO A 150 -9.98 3.96 19.74
N CYS A 151 -9.73 3.47 18.53
CA CYS A 151 -10.23 2.18 18.05
C CYS A 151 -9.39 0.97 18.48
N CYS A 152 -8.28 1.18 19.19
CA CYS A 152 -7.42 0.12 19.71
C CYS A 152 -7.54 0.09 21.25
N PRO A 153 -7.48 -1.09 21.88
CA PRO A 153 -7.68 -1.22 23.32
C PRO A 153 -6.54 -0.63 24.17
N ARG A 154 -5.32 -0.52 23.61
CA ARG A 154 -4.12 -0.04 24.29
C ARG A 154 -2.99 0.26 23.30
N GLY A 155 -1.95 0.95 23.79
CA GLY A 155 -0.68 1.11 23.09
C GLY A 155 0.18 -0.14 23.14
N GLY A 156 1.08 -0.24 22.17
CA GLY A 156 2.12 -1.27 22.09
C GLY A 156 2.57 -1.53 20.66
N ARG A 157 3.43 -2.52 20.50
CA ARG A 157 3.97 -3.01 19.22
C ARG A 157 3.96 -4.52 19.13
N ILE A 158 4.19 -5.05 17.92
CA ILE A 158 4.48 -6.48 17.73
C ILE A 158 5.82 -6.80 18.41
N PRO A 159 5.91 -7.83 19.27
CA PRO A 159 7.15 -8.17 19.96
C PRO A 159 8.29 -8.44 18.98
N GLY A 160 9.48 -7.89 19.29
CA GLY A 160 10.66 -8.03 18.44
C GLY A 160 10.71 -7.13 17.20
N SER A 161 9.68 -6.32 16.92
CA SER A 161 9.73 -5.37 15.81
C SER A 161 10.72 -4.23 16.07
N ARG A 162 11.29 -3.69 14.99
CA ARG A 162 12.17 -2.50 15.02
C ARG A 162 11.39 -1.29 14.54
N ASN A 163 11.51 -0.16 15.23
CA ASN A 163 10.90 1.08 14.75
C ASN A 163 11.70 1.67 13.58
N ALA A 164 11.00 2.01 12.51
CA ALA A 164 11.53 2.77 11.39
C ALA A 164 10.44 3.77 10.96
N PRO A 165 10.33 4.94 11.61
CA PRO A 165 9.27 5.91 11.32
C PRO A 165 9.16 6.22 9.83
N LEU A 166 7.93 6.38 9.33
CA LEU A 166 7.65 6.50 7.90
C LEU A 166 8.45 7.62 7.22
N GLU A 167 8.74 8.68 7.96
CA GLU A 167 9.48 9.86 7.52
C GLU A 167 10.83 9.48 6.90
N LEU A 168 11.48 8.42 7.41
CA LEU A 168 12.76 7.93 6.89
C LEU A 168 12.68 7.45 5.43
N PHE A 169 11.51 6.99 4.98
CA PHE A 169 11.33 6.39 3.65
C PHE A 169 11.16 7.45 2.54
N PHE A 170 10.99 8.72 2.88
CA PHE A 170 10.98 9.83 1.91
C PHE A 170 12.39 10.27 1.52
N GLU A 171 13.42 9.79 2.22
CA GLU A 171 14.83 10.04 1.92
C GLU A 171 15.51 8.72 1.51
N PRO A 172 15.30 8.20 0.29
CA PRO A 172 15.77 6.87 -0.09
C PRO A 172 17.30 6.74 -0.12
N GLU A 173 18.03 7.84 -0.32
CA GLU A 173 19.49 7.83 -0.37
C GLU A 173 20.10 7.38 0.97
N GLY A 174 20.89 6.31 0.94
CA GLY A 174 21.51 5.72 2.13
C GLY A 174 20.54 5.01 3.08
N LEU A 175 19.25 4.88 2.73
CA LEU A 175 18.21 4.35 3.62
C LEU A 175 18.51 2.92 4.11
N LEU A 176 18.95 2.03 3.20
CA LEU A 176 19.29 0.65 3.56
C LEU A 176 20.38 0.60 4.63
N ALA A 177 21.43 1.40 4.49
CA ALA A 177 22.51 1.48 5.47
C ALA A 177 22.01 2.01 6.82
N ARG A 178 21.16 3.05 6.84
CA ARG A 178 20.57 3.59 8.08
C ARG A 178 19.69 2.58 8.81
N LEU A 179 18.99 1.71 8.07
CA LEU A 179 18.15 0.65 8.63
C LEU A 179 18.93 -0.64 8.94
N GLY A 180 20.16 -0.78 8.43
CA GLY A 180 20.95 -2.00 8.51
C GLY A 180 20.34 -3.12 7.66
N LEU A 181 19.96 -2.79 6.42
CA LEU A 181 19.36 -3.69 5.44
C LEU A 181 20.26 -3.85 4.22
N GLU A 182 20.04 -4.93 3.48
CA GLU A 182 20.71 -5.20 2.20
C GLU A 182 19.70 -5.60 1.11
N PRO A 183 20.01 -5.37 -0.18
CA PRO A 183 19.19 -5.88 -1.28
C PRO A 183 19.00 -7.40 -1.18
N GLY A 184 17.80 -7.89 -1.46
CA GLY A 184 17.42 -9.30 -1.36
C GLY A 184 16.98 -9.76 0.03
N GLN A 185 17.15 -8.95 1.08
CA GLN A 185 16.71 -9.29 2.43
C GLN A 185 15.17 -9.28 2.55
N GLU A 186 14.63 -10.24 3.28
CA GLU A 186 13.18 -10.33 3.60
C GLU A 186 12.84 -9.37 4.75
N VAL A 187 11.89 -8.45 4.51
CA VAL A 187 11.48 -7.42 5.49
C VAL A 187 9.96 -7.29 5.51
N GLY A 188 9.36 -7.41 6.68
CA GLY A 188 7.95 -7.11 6.85
C GLY A 188 7.74 -5.67 7.31
N VAL A 189 6.75 -4.97 6.77
CA VAL A 189 6.38 -3.61 7.22
C VAL A 189 4.95 -3.59 7.73
N TYR A 190 4.69 -2.82 8.80
CA TYR A 190 3.36 -2.64 9.36
C TYR A 190 3.20 -1.27 10.00
N CYS A 191 1.94 -0.84 10.20
CA CYS A 191 1.64 0.37 10.96
C CYS A 191 0.42 0.20 11.87
N HIS A 192 -0.60 1.07 11.75
CA HIS A 192 -1.86 0.89 12.49
C HIS A 192 -2.85 -0.01 11.73
N SER A 193 -3.13 0.30 10.46
CA SER A 193 -4.16 -0.41 9.66
C SER A 193 -3.77 -0.53 8.19
N GLY A 194 -2.48 -0.71 7.89
CA GLY A 194 -1.99 -0.76 6.50
C GLY A 194 -2.04 0.56 5.73
N ALA A 195 -2.51 1.65 6.35
CA ALA A 195 -2.79 2.92 5.68
C ALA A 195 -1.55 3.57 5.06
N ARG A 196 -0.41 3.45 5.74
CA ARG A 196 0.87 4.07 5.37
C ARG A 196 2.03 3.11 5.15
N SER A 197 1.87 1.83 5.49
CA SER A 197 2.94 0.83 5.31
C SER A 197 3.24 0.53 3.85
N ALA A 198 2.29 0.79 2.94
CA ALA A 198 2.50 0.67 1.50
C ALA A 198 3.62 1.59 0.98
N VAL A 199 3.83 2.76 1.57
CA VAL A 199 4.94 3.66 1.18
C VAL A 199 6.28 2.98 1.46
N ALA A 200 6.47 2.48 2.68
CA ALA A 200 7.68 1.75 3.04
C ALA A 200 7.88 0.50 2.17
N PHE A 201 6.81 -0.20 1.84
CA PHE A 201 6.85 -1.35 0.92
C PHE A 201 7.43 -0.97 -0.45
N PHE A 202 6.90 0.07 -1.10
CA PHE A 202 7.37 0.46 -2.44
C PHE A 202 8.80 1.00 -2.42
N VAL A 203 9.16 1.80 -1.40
CA VAL A 203 10.52 2.32 -1.25
C VAL A 203 11.53 1.20 -1.01
N LEU A 204 11.21 0.22 -0.16
CA LEU A 204 12.11 -0.91 0.06
C LEU A 204 12.27 -1.78 -1.19
N ARG A 205 11.19 -2.04 -1.93
CA ARG A 205 11.26 -2.82 -3.17
C ARG A 205 12.02 -2.11 -4.28
N SER A 206 11.92 -0.78 -4.39
CA SER A 206 12.73 -0.02 -5.37
C SER A 206 14.23 -0.07 -5.05
N LEU A 207 14.59 -0.28 -3.78
CA LEU A 207 15.96 -0.49 -3.31
C LEU A 207 16.39 -1.98 -3.34
N GLY A 208 15.56 -2.87 -3.89
CA GLY A 208 15.87 -4.29 -4.05
C GLY A 208 15.61 -5.17 -2.82
N VAL A 209 15.01 -4.63 -1.76
CA VAL A 209 14.60 -5.41 -0.57
C VAL A 209 13.34 -6.22 -0.89
N ARG A 210 13.24 -7.44 -0.38
CA ARG A 210 12.05 -8.29 -0.48
C ARG A 210 11.04 -7.90 0.60
N ALA A 211 10.43 -6.74 0.40
CA ALA A 211 9.46 -6.23 1.36
C ALA A 211 8.11 -6.94 1.20
N ARG A 212 7.49 -7.28 2.33
CA ARG A 212 6.11 -7.78 2.45
C ARG A 212 5.32 -6.86 3.38
N ASN A 213 4.07 -6.58 3.05
CA ASN A 213 3.24 -5.63 3.79
C ASN A 213 2.22 -6.35 4.66
N TYR A 214 2.24 -6.10 5.97
CA TYR A 214 1.23 -6.61 6.90
C TYR A 214 0.02 -5.65 6.95
N LEU A 215 -0.98 -5.90 6.11
CA LEU A 215 -2.17 -5.04 5.96
C LEU A 215 -2.98 -4.90 7.26
N GLY A 216 -3.24 -6.00 7.96
CA GLY A 216 -4.00 -6.00 9.21
C GLY A 216 -3.36 -5.13 10.28
N SER A 217 -2.01 -5.11 10.32
CA SER A 217 -1.22 -4.21 11.16
C SER A 217 -1.61 -4.27 12.65
N MET A 218 -1.26 -3.26 13.46
CA MET A 218 -1.57 -3.26 14.89
C MET A 218 -3.07 -3.35 15.21
N HIS A 219 -3.93 -2.84 14.33
CA HIS A 219 -5.37 -2.90 14.53
C HIS A 219 -5.84 -4.36 14.57
N GLU A 220 -5.57 -5.15 13.53
CA GLU A 220 -5.91 -6.58 13.50
C GLU A 220 -5.20 -7.32 14.64
N TRP A 221 -3.90 -7.07 14.83
CA TRP A 221 -3.10 -7.73 15.87
C TRP A 221 -3.71 -7.60 17.28
N LEU A 222 -4.19 -6.39 17.63
CA LEU A 222 -4.83 -6.14 18.91
C LEU A 222 -6.25 -6.72 18.98
N GLN A 223 -7.00 -6.73 17.88
CA GLN A 223 -8.33 -7.36 17.83
C GLN A 223 -8.25 -8.88 18.01
N GLU A 224 -7.20 -9.51 17.47
CA GLU A 224 -6.93 -10.94 17.62
C GLU A 224 -6.35 -11.31 19.00
N GLY A 225 -6.10 -10.33 19.87
CA GLY A 225 -5.55 -10.57 21.21
C GLY A 225 -4.13 -11.13 21.20
N LEU A 226 -3.35 -10.89 20.13
CA LEU A 226 -1.99 -11.38 20.01
C LEU A 226 -1.04 -10.64 20.98
N PRO A 227 0.07 -11.28 21.41
CA PRO A 227 1.01 -10.67 22.36
C PRO A 227 1.57 -9.35 21.84
N THR A 228 1.70 -8.35 22.71
CA THR A 228 2.37 -7.08 22.36
C THR A 228 3.30 -6.63 23.47
N GLU A 229 4.29 -5.82 23.10
CA GLU A 229 5.21 -5.17 24.03
C GLU A 229 4.85 -3.69 24.21
N PRO A 230 5.17 -3.07 25.37
CA PRO A 230 5.19 -1.63 25.54
C PRO A 230 6.26 -1.04 24.63
#